data_AF-A0A952H9N8-F1
#
_entry.id   AF-A0A952H9N8-F1
#
_cell.length_a   1.000
_cell.length_b   1.000
_cell.length_c   1.000
_cell.angle_alpha   90.00
_cell.angle_beta   90.00
_cell.angle_gamma   90.00
#
_symmetry.space_group_name_H-M   'P 1'
#
loop_
_entity.id
_entity.type
_entity.pdbx_description
1 polymer ?
#
loop_
_entity_poly.entity_id
_entity_poly.type
_entity_poly.pdbx_seq_one_letter_code
_entity_poly.pdbx_strand_id
1 'polypeptide(L)'
;MLRQQRERAQAGWAAWLTEETTQGKGELRAEVAAQRLSNRVLNEVALWQADATPHPSDTIWIEALKTPAICQRLDQTRPAGQVAQLIEALPAEQRDAAWQGEAARLARWGQVPRQVPPAPDRAFEDELVAALPKLPGNSASLAPEVRNALQAPGWTYAAQSAASRCELLRWWSQEQVRTQRMTAPRALHAWRTAMAVRSSGYLLPDVPRSGPGATDANGFPLFARRAELAGTVVVEQDIDAAGKIVRSFVQRREITAAGVRGAPALALERELDAVSLARAATTPTAAPDPAQLRDGTATRRVGIEWVLPPGL
;
A
#
# COMPACT_ATOMS: atom_id res chain seq x y z
N MET A 1 16.79 23.35 -0.84
CA MET A 1 16.20 22.06 -0.42
C MET A 1 16.54 20.90 -1.37
N LEU A 2 16.30 21.01 -2.70
CA LEU A 2 16.53 19.91 -3.67
C LEU A 2 17.98 19.37 -3.71
N ARG A 3 18.99 20.24 -3.55
CA ARG A 3 20.41 19.85 -3.51
C ARG A 3 20.72 18.88 -2.36
N GLN A 4 20.28 19.20 -1.15
CA GLN A 4 20.49 18.33 0.03
C GLN A 4 19.78 16.98 -0.13
N GLN A 5 18.58 16.96 -0.74
CA GLN A 5 17.87 15.71 -0.98
C GLN A 5 18.56 14.86 -2.05
N ARG A 6 19.12 15.49 -3.10
CA ARG A 6 19.95 14.80 -4.09
C ARG A 6 21.22 14.22 -3.46
N GLU A 7 21.92 15.00 -2.63
CA GLU A 7 23.14 14.55 -1.95
C GLU A 7 22.84 13.35 -1.02
N ARG A 8 21.72 13.36 -0.29
CA ARG A 8 21.27 12.21 0.52
C ARG A 8 20.91 11.00 -0.32
N ALA A 9 20.18 11.18 -1.41
CA ALA A 9 19.84 10.08 -2.30
C ALA A 9 21.09 9.44 -2.92
N GLN A 10 22.08 10.26 -3.29
CA GLN A 10 23.38 9.81 -3.80
C GLN A 10 24.19 9.06 -2.74
N ALA A 11 24.26 9.59 -1.51
CA ALA A 11 24.94 8.92 -0.40
C ALA A 11 24.27 7.58 -0.04
N GLY A 12 22.93 7.55 0.01
CA GLY A 12 22.16 6.33 0.22
C GLY A 12 22.44 5.28 -0.86
N TRP A 13 22.46 5.68 -2.14
CA TRP A 13 22.74 4.77 -3.25
C TRP A 13 24.11 4.08 -3.13
N ALA A 14 25.17 4.83 -2.82
CA ALA A 14 26.51 4.27 -2.66
C ALA A 14 26.59 3.30 -1.47
N ALA A 15 25.95 3.62 -0.35
CA ALA A 15 25.87 2.75 0.81
C ALA A 15 25.11 1.45 0.47
N TRP A 16 23.94 1.54 -0.15
CA TRP A 16 23.14 0.36 -0.52
C TRP A 16 23.85 -0.53 -1.55
N LEU A 17 24.54 0.06 -2.53
CA LEU A 17 25.32 -0.72 -3.49
C LEU A 17 26.46 -1.48 -2.78
N THR A 18 27.10 -0.85 -1.80
CA THR A 18 28.12 -1.51 -0.97
C THR A 18 27.52 -2.63 -0.13
N GLU A 19 26.34 -2.43 0.46
CA GLU A 19 25.61 -3.45 1.23
C GLU A 19 25.18 -4.66 0.38
N GLU A 20 24.83 -4.45 -0.89
CA GLU A 20 24.45 -5.53 -1.80
C GLU A 20 25.68 -6.30 -2.34
N THR A 21 26.77 -5.60 -2.64
CA THR A 21 28.01 -6.23 -3.14
C THR A 21 28.79 -6.97 -2.06
N THR A 22 28.80 -6.48 -0.82
CA THR A 22 29.51 -7.15 0.30
C THR A 22 28.79 -8.39 0.84
N GLN A 23 27.46 -8.45 0.71
CA GLN A 23 26.67 -9.60 1.18
C GLN A 23 26.38 -10.64 0.09
N GLY A 24 26.54 -10.29 -1.20
CA GLY A 24 26.61 -11.28 -2.27
C GLY A 24 27.88 -12.12 -2.11
N LYS A 25 27.75 -13.39 -1.72
CA LYS A 25 28.89 -14.33 -1.75
C LYS A 25 29.24 -14.64 -3.22
N GLY A 26 29.99 -13.76 -3.87
CA GLY A 26 30.42 -13.88 -5.27
C GLY A 26 30.16 -12.60 -6.09
N GLU A 27 30.51 -12.63 -7.38
CA GLU A 27 30.15 -11.53 -8.30
C GLU A 27 28.62 -11.41 -8.38
N LEU A 28 28.06 -10.41 -7.70
CA LEU A 28 26.67 -10.05 -7.88
C LEU A 28 26.52 -9.52 -9.31
N ARG A 29 25.83 -10.26 -10.17
CA ARG A 29 25.53 -9.82 -11.54
C ARG A 29 24.90 -8.42 -11.50
N ALA A 30 25.33 -7.54 -12.39
CA ALA A 30 24.90 -6.13 -12.40
C ALA A 30 23.38 -6.00 -12.47
N GLU A 31 22.69 -6.92 -13.16
CA GLU A 31 21.23 -6.94 -13.27
C GLU A 31 20.54 -7.24 -11.92
N VAL A 32 21.12 -8.14 -11.12
CA VAL A 32 20.60 -8.47 -9.78
C VAL A 32 20.82 -7.29 -8.83
N ALA A 33 22.01 -6.68 -8.87
CA ALA A 33 22.31 -5.46 -8.12
C ALA A 33 21.31 -4.33 -8.45
N ALA A 34 21.10 -4.08 -9.74
CA ALA A 34 20.18 -3.07 -10.22
C ALA A 34 18.73 -3.33 -9.78
N GLN A 35 18.27 -4.59 -9.83
CA GLN A 35 16.93 -4.98 -9.38
C GLN A 35 16.75 -4.70 -7.87
N ARG A 36 17.68 -5.14 -7.03
CA ARG A 36 17.61 -4.96 -5.58
C ARG A 36 17.67 -3.48 -5.18
N LEU A 37 18.55 -2.70 -5.82
CA LEU A 37 18.59 -1.25 -5.63
C LEU A 37 17.30 -0.57 -6.07
N SER A 38 16.69 -1.03 -7.16
CA SER A 38 15.41 -0.51 -7.62
C SER A 38 14.28 -0.83 -6.62
N ASN A 39 14.25 -2.05 -6.06
CA ASN A 39 13.35 -2.43 -4.97
C ASN A 39 13.52 -1.50 -3.76
N ARG A 40 14.78 -1.24 -3.34
CA ARG A 40 15.09 -0.31 -2.24
C ARG A 40 14.57 1.09 -2.52
N VAL A 41 14.89 1.66 -3.68
CA VAL A 41 14.49 3.03 -4.02
C VAL A 41 12.97 3.17 -4.02
N LEU A 42 12.25 2.24 -4.65
CA LEU A 42 10.78 2.31 -4.66
C LEU A 42 10.22 2.20 -3.24
N ASN A 43 10.78 1.30 -2.43
CA ASN A 43 10.32 1.14 -1.05
C ASN A 43 10.58 2.40 -0.21
N GLU A 44 11.71 3.07 -0.39
CA GLU A 44 11.99 4.36 0.28
C GLU A 44 11.01 5.47 -0.16
N VAL A 45 10.57 5.47 -1.42
CA VAL A 45 9.51 6.37 -1.89
C VAL A 45 8.19 6.05 -1.19
N ALA A 46 7.80 4.77 -1.12
CA ALA A 46 6.58 4.36 -0.44
C ALA A 46 6.61 4.72 1.06
N LEU A 47 7.74 4.45 1.72
CA LEU A 47 7.96 4.81 3.13
C LEU A 47 7.93 6.32 3.36
N TRP A 48 8.47 7.13 2.44
CA TRP A 48 8.34 8.59 2.50
C TRP A 48 6.88 9.04 2.40
N GLN A 49 6.12 8.48 1.45
CA GLN A 49 4.71 8.84 1.27
C GLN A 49 3.86 8.42 2.47
N ALA A 50 4.11 7.25 3.05
CA ALA A 50 3.36 6.68 4.18
C ALA A 50 3.93 7.04 5.57
N ASP A 51 4.95 7.90 5.65
CA ASP A 51 5.61 8.25 6.92
C ASP A 51 4.59 8.83 7.92
N ALA A 52 4.46 8.15 9.05
CA ALA A 52 3.51 8.46 10.10
C ALA A 52 4.12 9.20 11.29
N THR A 53 5.38 9.64 11.17
CA THR A 53 6.01 10.46 12.21
C THR A 53 5.25 11.79 12.31
N PRO A 54 4.70 12.16 13.49
CA PRO A 54 3.89 13.36 13.63
C PRO A 54 4.66 14.62 13.22
N HIS A 55 3.99 15.53 12.52
CA HIS A 55 4.54 16.82 12.13
C HIS A 55 3.45 17.91 12.16
N PRO A 56 3.76 19.18 12.49
CA PRO A 56 2.77 20.26 12.49
C PRO A 56 1.98 20.41 11.18
N SER A 57 2.58 20.06 10.04
CA SER A 57 1.90 20.06 8.73
C SER A 57 0.77 19.03 8.61
N ASP A 58 0.64 18.07 9.53
CA ASP A 58 -0.44 17.07 9.48
C ASP A 58 -1.81 17.71 9.67
N THR A 59 -1.90 18.79 10.43
CA THR A 59 -3.15 19.54 10.62
C THR A 59 -3.63 20.17 9.30
N ILE A 60 -2.70 20.68 8.48
CA ILE A 60 -2.99 21.19 7.13
C ILE A 60 -3.62 20.10 6.28
N TRP A 61 -3.02 18.91 6.26
CA TRP A 61 -3.56 17.79 5.47
C TRP A 61 -4.88 17.26 6.01
N ILE A 62 -5.05 17.17 7.33
CA ILE A 62 -6.32 16.76 7.96
C ILE A 62 -7.45 17.71 7.53
N GLU A 63 -7.22 19.02 7.55
CA GLU A 63 -8.20 20.00 7.07
C GLU A 63 -8.40 19.91 5.55
N ALA A 64 -7.33 19.75 4.77
CA ALA A 64 -7.41 19.63 3.32
C ALA A 64 -8.25 18.42 2.86
N LEU A 65 -8.21 17.30 3.59
CA LEU A 65 -9.01 16.11 3.27
C LEU A 65 -10.53 16.34 3.43
N LYS A 66 -10.95 17.38 4.17
CA LYS A 66 -12.37 17.78 4.26
C LYS A 66 -12.84 18.50 3.00
N THR A 67 -11.93 19.13 2.27
CA THR A 67 -12.23 19.91 1.06
C THR A 67 -12.40 18.98 -0.15
N PRO A 68 -13.58 18.98 -0.80
CA PRO A 68 -13.75 18.29 -2.07
C PRO A 68 -12.78 18.81 -3.13
N ALA A 69 -12.36 17.96 -4.07
CA ALA A 69 -11.54 18.33 -5.24
C ALA A 69 -10.05 18.64 -5.00
N ILE A 70 -9.50 18.46 -3.78
CA ILE A 70 -8.03 18.51 -3.56
C ILE A 70 -7.25 17.54 -4.50
N CYS A 71 -7.92 16.49 -4.96
CA CYS A 71 -7.38 15.48 -5.88
C CYS A 71 -7.63 15.75 -7.38
N GLN A 72 -8.41 16.78 -7.76
CA GLN A 72 -9.01 16.89 -9.10
C GLN A 72 -7.98 16.99 -10.25
N ARG A 73 -6.82 17.60 -10.00
CA ARG A 73 -5.75 17.80 -11.00
C ARG A 73 -4.65 16.73 -10.95
N LEU A 74 -4.87 15.65 -10.19
CA LEU A 74 -3.84 14.63 -10.00
C LEU A 74 -3.68 13.77 -11.26
N ASP A 75 -2.65 14.07 -12.05
CA ASP A 75 -2.31 13.38 -13.30
C ASP A 75 -0.85 12.89 -13.35
N GLN A 76 -0.03 13.25 -12.36
CA GLN A 76 1.38 12.94 -12.37
C GLN A 76 1.62 11.45 -12.22
N THR A 77 2.48 10.91 -13.10
CA THR A 77 2.94 9.53 -13.05
C THR A 77 4.17 9.35 -12.15
N ARG A 78 4.74 10.44 -11.64
CA ARG A 78 5.92 10.40 -10.74
C ARG A 78 5.51 10.72 -9.31
N PRO A 79 5.94 9.96 -8.29
CA PRO A 79 5.55 10.16 -6.89
C PRO A 79 5.82 11.58 -6.37
N ALA A 80 6.99 12.15 -6.69
CA ALA A 80 7.32 13.53 -6.30
C ALA A 80 6.41 14.57 -6.98
N GLY A 81 6.04 14.35 -8.24
CA GLY A 81 5.11 15.21 -8.96
C GLY A 81 3.70 15.16 -8.37
N GLN A 82 3.25 13.97 -7.93
CA GLN A 82 1.96 13.80 -7.27
C GLN A 82 1.88 14.60 -5.96
N VAL A 83 2.91 14.50 -5.11
CA VAL A 83 2.99 15.27 -3.86
C VAL A 83 3.01 16.77 -4.14
N ALA A 84 3.79 17.21 -5.13
CA ALA A 84 3.84 18.61 -5.53
C ALA A 84 2.46 19.13 -5.97
N GLN A 85 1.73 18.39 -6.80
CA GLN A 85 0.40 18.78 -7.25
C GLN A 85 -0.61 18.88 -6.10
N LEU A 86 -0.56 17.95 -5.15
CA LEU A 86 -1.42 18.00 -3.97
C LEU A 86 -1.11 19.23 -3.11
N ILE A 87 0.16 19.59 -2.96
CA ILE A 87 0.56 20.81 -2.24
C ILE A 87 0.10 22.07 -3.00
N GLU A 88 0.25 22.10 -4.32
CA GLU A 88 -0.20 23.24 -5.14
C GLU A 88 -1.73 23.38 -5.20
N ALA A 89 -2.48 22.35 -4.79
CA ALA A 89 -3.93 22.41 -4.62
C ALA A 89 -4.35 23.02 -3.28
N LEU A 90 -3.43 23.19 -2.31
CA LEU A 90 -3.69 23.86 -1.05
C LEU A 90 -3.82 25.39 -1.21
N PRO A 91 -4.49 26.07 -0.26
CA PRO A 91 -4.42 27.53 -0.14
C PRO A 91 -2.97 28.03 -0.11
N ALA A 92 -2.69 29.17 -0.75
CA ALA A 92 -1.34 29.66 -0.97
C ALA A 92 -0.55 29.82 0.33
N GLU A 93 -1.22 30.29 1.39
CA GLU A 93 -0.67 30.49 2.73
C GLU A 93 -0.28 29.18 3.45
N GLN A 94 -0.77 28.01 2.99
CA GLN A 94 -0.48 26.71 3.59
C GLN A 94 0.64 25.95 2.87
N ARG A 95 0.99 26.34 1.64
CA ARG A 95 1.91 25.59 0.77
C ARG A 95 3.31 25.48 1.35
N ASP A 96 3.85 26.57 1.90
CA ASP A 96 5.19 26.58 2.47
C ASP A 96 5.30 25.63 3.68
N ALA A 97 4.31 25.66 4.58
CA ALA A 97 4.27 24.76 5.73
C ALA A 97 4.07 23.29 5.31
N ALA A 98 3.29 23.03 4.26
CA ALA A 98 3.16 21.69 3.69
C ALA A 98 4.49 21.20 3.09
N TRP A 99 5.20 22.05 2.33
CA TRP A 99 6.53 21.76 1.79
C TRP A 99 7.57 21.50 2.89
N GLN A 100 7.55 22.25 3.99
CA GLN A 100 8.41 22.00 5.14
C GLN A 100 8.15 20.64 5.77
N GLY A 101 6.88 20.23 5.89
CA GLY A 101 6.51 18.89 6.35
C GLY A 101 7.05 17.79 5.44
N GLU A 102 6.90 17.93 4.12
CA GLU A 102 7.47 16.97 3.19
C GLU A 102 9.00 16.93 3.23
N ALA A 103 9.65 18.08 3.42
CA ALA A 103 11.09 18.15 3.61
C ALA A 103 11.54 17.40 4.88
N ALA A 104 10.79 17.51 5.97
CA ALA A 104 11.05 16.79 7.21
C ALA A 104 10.88 15.27 7.05
N ARG A 105 9.87 14.81 6.29
CA ARG A 105 9.70 13.39 5.95
C ARG A 105 10.82 12.87 5.05
N LEU A 106 11.21 13.64 4.04
CA LEU A 106 12.34 13.31 3.18
C LEU A 106 13.68 13.32 3.94
N ALA A 107 13.79 14.07 5.03
CA ALA A 107 15.01 14.05 5.84
C ALA A 107 15.32 12.69 6.48
N ARG A 108 14.34 11.80 6.55
CA ARG A 108 14.49 10.40 7.01
C ARG A 108 14.80 9.42 5.88
N TRP A 109 15.07 9.90 4.67
CA TRP A 109 15.46 9.06 3.53
C TRP A 109 16.65 8.14 3.88
N GLY A 110 16.49 6.83 3.67
CA GLY A 110 17.50 5.83 4.00
C GLY A 110 17.73 5.59 5.48
N GLN A 111 16.96 6.21 6.38
CA GLN A 111 17.04 5.97 7.82
C GLN A 111 16.07 4.86 8.23
N VAL A 112 16.51 4.03 9.17
CA VAL A 112 15.72 2.92 9.75
C VAL A 112 15.86 3.01 11.27
N PRO A 113 14.78 2.83 12.06
CA PRO A 113 13.41 2.49 11.64
C PRO A 113 12.61 3.70 11.13
N ARG A 114 11.71 3.46 10.16
CA ARG A 114 10.68 4.41 9.72
C ARG A 114 9.39 4.12 10.48
N GLN A 115 8.70 5.16 10.93
CA GLN A 115 7.34 5.01 11.45
C GLN A 115 6.37 4.95 10.28
N VAL A 116 5.75 3.78 10.10
CA VAL A 116 4.64 3.56 9.19
C VAL A 116 3.46 3.09 10.02
N PRO A 117 2.21 3.46 9.67
CA PRO A 117 1.05 2.96 10.39
C PRO A 117 1.06 1.44 10.35
N PRO A 118 0.59 0.77 11.43
CA PRO A 118 0.35 -0.65 11.35
C PRO A 118 -0.60 -0.94 10.18
N ALA A 119 -0.32 -2.02 9.46
CA ALA A 119 -1.22 -2.48 8.42
C ALA A 119 -2.61 -2.63 9.04
N PRO A 120 -3.66 -2.01 8.48
CA PRO A 120 -5.01 -2.30 8.93
C PRO A 120 -5.33 -3.77 8.64
N ASP A 121 -6.22 -4.37 9.43
CA ASP A 121 -6.71 -5.74 9.21
C ASP A 121 -7.19 -5.93 7.76
N ARG A 122 -7.76 -4.87 7.15
CA ARG A 122 -8.03 -4.78 5.72
C ARG A 122 -7.38 -3.55 5.13
N ALA A 123 -6.78 -3.69 3.95
CA ALA A 123 -6.30 -2.54 3.21
C ALA A 123 -7.44 -1.54 3.01
N PHE A 124 -7.13 -0.26 3.17
CA PHE A 124 -8.11 0.82 3.23
C PHE A 124 -9.03 0.89 1.99
N GLU A 125 -8.49 0.58 0.82
CA GLU A 125 -9.20 0.52 -0.46
C GLU A 125 -10.08 -0.73 -0.58
N ASP A 126 -9.69 -1.84 0.05
CA ASP A 126 -10.50 -3.05 0.02
C ASP A 126 -11.74 -2.85 0.91
N GLU A 127 -11.58 -2.14 2.04
CA GLU A 127 -12.71 -1.67 2.84
C GLU A 127 -13.61 -0.72 2.08
N LEU A 128 -13.03 0.25 1.35
CA LEU A 128 -13.77 1.14 0.46
C LEU A 128 -14.56 0.32 -0.56
N VAL A 129 -13.90 -0.56 -1.33
CA VAL A 129 -14.54 -1.36 -2.39
C VAL A 129 -15.68 -2.21 -1.84
N ALA A 130 -15.50 -2.82 -0.65
CA ALA A 130 -16.56 -3.58 0.00
C ALA A 130 -17.73 -2.70 0.48
N ALA A 131 -17.50 -1.43 0.79
CA ALA A 131 -18.51 -0.48 1.23
C ALA A 131 -19.26 0.21 0.07
N LEU A 132 -18.65 0.33 -1.11
CA LEU A 132 -19.22 1.05 -2.27
C LEU A 132 -20.62 0.57 -2.70
N PRO A 133 -20.96 -0.74 -2.69
CA PRO A 133 -22.33 -1.19 -3.00
C PRO A 133 -23.39 -0.76 -1.97
N LYS A 134 -22.97 -0.31 -0.79
CA LYS A 134 -23.82 0.06 0.35
C LYS A 134 -23.77 1.56 0.66
N LEU A 135 -23.33 2.38 -0.29
CA LEU A 135 -23.19 3.82 -0.08
C LEU A 135 -24.51 4.41 0.43
N PRO A 136 -24.54 4.99 1.64
CA PRO A 136 -25.71 5.71 2.10
C PRO A 136 -25.97 6.91 1.16
N GLY A 137 -27.22 7.37 1.08
CA GLY A 137 -27.66 8.48 0.22
C GLY A 137 -26.94 9.82 0.40
N ASN A 138 -25.90 9.89 1.22
CA ASN A 138 -25.02 11.05 1.41
C ASN A 138 -23.75 11.03 0.54
N SER A 139 -23.82 10.35 -0.62
CA SER A 139 -22.84 10.49 -1.71
C SER A 139 -22.73 11.92 -2.25
N ALA A 140 -23.57 12.85 -1.75
CA ALA A 140 -23.51 14.29 -1.97
C ALA A 140 -22.12 14.92 -1.75
N SER A 141 -21.30 14.35 -0.85
CA SER A 141 -19.94 14.80 -0.54
C SER A 141 -18.85 14.27 -1.49
N LEU A 142 -19.19 13.34 -2.41
CA LEU A 142 -18.32 12.94 -3.51
C LEU A 142 -18.39 13.97 -4.63
N ALA A 143 -17.24 14.24 -5.26
CA ALA A 143 -17.16 15.00 -6.50
C ALA A 143 -18.09 14.36 -7.57
N PRO A 144 -18.82 15.16 -8.38
CA PRO A 144 -19.78 14.64 -9.35
C PRO A 144 -19.19 13.59 -10.31
N GLU A 145 -17.96 13.77 -10.75
CA GLU A 145 -17.26 12.88 -11.67
C GLU A 145 -17.05 11.49 -11.05
N VAL A 146 -16.71 11.46 -9.77
CA VAL A 146 -16.51 10.21 -9.02
C VAL A 146 -17.85 9.50 -8.80
N ARG A 147 -18.90 10.25 -8.49
CA ARG A 147 -20.26 9.70 -8.33
C ARG A 147 -20.76 9.05 -9.62
N ASN A 148 -20.54 9.70 -10.76
CA ASN A 148 -20.92 9.18 -12.07
C ASN A 148 -20.10 7.94 -12.43
N ALA A 149 -18.79 7.95 -12.18
CA ALA A 149 -17.93 6.81 -12.44
C ALA A 149 -18.39 5.57 -11.67
N LEU A 150 -18.75 5.71 -10.39
CA LEU A 150 -19.25 4.62 -9.55
C LEU A 150 -20.53 3.94 -10.10
N GLN A 151 -21.32 4.66 -10.89
CA GLN A 151 -22.55 4.14 -11.49
C GLN A 151 -22.32 3.49 -12.87
N ALA A 152 -21.10 3.57 -13.41
CA ALA A 152 -20.78 3.02 -14.72
C ALA A 152 -20.79 1.47 -14.71
N PRO A 153 -21.39 0.82 -15.73
CA PRO A 153 -21.30 -0.63 -15.88
C PRO A 153 -19.84 -1.11 -15.93
N GLY A 154 -19.52 -2.18 -15.20
CA GLY A 154 -18.17 -2.74 -15.17
C GLY A 154 -17.14 -1.90 -14.40
N TRP A 155 -17.57 -0.93 -13.59
CA TRP A 155 -16.69 -0.13 -12.76
C TRP A 155 -15.81 -1.00 -11.86
N THR A 156 -14.52 -0.68 -11.81
CA THR A 156 -13.59 -1.22 -10.81
C THR A 156 -12.71 -0.10 -10.26
N TYR A 157 -12.36 -0.18 -8.98
CA TYR A 157 -11.44 0.77 -8.34
C TYR A 157 -10.08 0.82 -9.05
N ALA A 158 -9.58 -0.34 -9.50
CA ALA A 158 -8.30 -0.45 -10.19
C ALA A 158 -8.27 0.28 -11.55
N ALA A 159 -9.42 0.36 -12.24
CA ALA A 159 -9.53 1.04 -13.54
C ALA A 159 -9.67 2.57 -13.43
N GLN A 160 -9.72 3.14 -12.22
CA GLN A 160 -9.93 4.57 -12.02
C GLN A 160 -8.64 5.39 -12.21
N SER A 161 -8.80 6.64 -12.67
CA SER A 161 -7.70 7.60 -12.78
C SER A 161 -7.05 7.87 -11.41
N ALA A 162 -5.82 8.42 -11.41
CA ALA A 162 -5.15 8.80 -10.16
C ALA A 162 -5.98 9.80 -9.34
N ALA A 163 -6.52 10.83 -10.00
CA ALA A 163 -7.45 11.80 -9.39
C ALA A 163 -8.68 11.13 -8.76
N SER A 164 -9.37 10.25 -9.49
CA SER A 164 -10.57 9.57 -8.97
C SER A 164 -10.26 8.65 -7.79
N ARG A 165 -9.15 7.92 -7.83
CA ARG A 165 -8.73 7.07 -6.70
C ARG A 165 -8.41 7.90 -5.46
N CYS A 166 -7.64 8.98 -5.64
CA CYS A 166 -7.33 9.92 -4.57
C CYS A 166 -8.60 10.50 -3.93
N GLU A 167 -9.56 10.92 -4.76
CA GLU A 167 -10.80 11.54 -4.29
C GLU A 167 -11.72 10.54 -3.56
N LEU A 168 -11.82 9.30 -4.07
CA LEU A 168 -12.52 8.22 -3.38
C LEU A 168 -11.91 7.92 -2.01
N LEU A 169 -10.59 7.83 -1.94
CA LEU A 169 -9.89 7.59 -0.68
C LEU A 169 -10.01 8.76 0.29
N ARG A 170 -9.97 10.00 -0.23
CA ARG A 170 -10.21 11.21 0.57
C ARG A 170 -11.60 11.14 1.19
N TRP A 171 -12.64 10.92 0.38
CA TRP A 171 -14.01 10.78 0.88
C TRP A 171 -14.12 9.65 1.91
N TRP A 172 -13.54 8.48 1.62
CA TRP A 172 -13.57 7.33 2.54
C TRP A 172 -12.90 7.65 3.87
N SER A 173 -11.80 8.40 3.86
CA SER A 173 -11.11 8.85 5.08
C SER A 173 -12.01 9.73 5.94
N GLN A 174 -12.77 10.64 5.33
CA GLN A 174 -13.72 11.48 6.03
C GLN A 174 -14.91 10.67 6.55
N GLU A 175 -15.36 9.67 5.81
CA GLU A 175 -16.44 8.78 6.25
C GLU A 175 -16.02 7.94 7.47
N GLN A 176 -14.78 7.45 7.52
CA GLN A 176 -14.25 6.76 8.71
C GLN A 176 -14.19 7.67 9.94
N VAL A 177 -13.81 8.93 9.76
CA VAL A 177 -13.80 9.92 10.85
C VAL A 177 -15.22 10.25 11.30
N ARG A 178 -16.13 10.53 10.35
CA ARG A 178 -17.54 10.87 10.62
C ARG A 178 -18.28 9.76 11.35
N THR A 179 -18.01 8.51 11.00
CA THR A 179 -18.61 7.32 11.63
C THR A 179 -17.85 6.86 12.88
N GLN A 180 -16.87 7.64 13.36
CA GLN A 180 -16.06 7.36 14.55
C GLN A 180 -15.28 6.04 14.50
N ARG A 181 -15.04 5.50 13.30
CA ARG A 181 -14.22 4.29 13.10
C ARG A 181 -12.72 4.59 13.13
N MET A 182 -12.33 5.83 12.81
CA MET A 182 -10.95 6.29 12.89
C MET A 182 -10.85 7.70 13.46
N THR A 183 -9.72 8.01 14.10
CA THR A 183 -9.35 9.39 14.41
C THR A 183 -8.85 10.09 13.14
N ALA A 184 -8.91 11.43 13.10
CA ALA A 184 -8.45 12.19 11.94
C ALA A 184 -6.98 11.93 11.56
N PRO A 185 -6.01 11.84 12.51
CA PRO A 185 -4.63 11.45 12.17
C PRO A 185 -4.54 10.05 11.57
N ARG A 186 -5.26 9.07 12.12
CA ARG A 186 -5.27 7.69 11.59
C ARG A 186 -5.83 7.65 10.17
N ALA A 187 -6.89 8.40 9.90
CA ALA A 187 -7.49 8.51 8.56
C ALA A 187 -6.56 9.19 7.56
N LEU A 188 -5.83 10.24 7.96
CA LEU A 188 -4.78 10.86 7.14
C LEU A 188 -3.70 9.84 6.76
N HIS A 189 -3.17 9.09 7.72
CA HIS A 189 -2.10 8.13 7.42
C HIS A 189 -2.60 6.93 6.61
N ALA A 190 -3.85 6.48 6.80
CA ALA A 190 -4.48 5.47 5.95
C ALA A 190 -4.59 5.96 4.49
N TRP A 191 -5.03 7.20 4.28
CA TRP A 191 -5.08 7.83 2.96
C TRP A 191 -3.68 7.94 2.32
N ARG A 192 -2.67 8.42 3.07
CA ARG A 192 -1.28 8.52 2.58
C ARG A 192 -0.71 7.15 2.21
N THR A 193 -0.96 6.13 3.02
CA THR A 193 -0.50 4.76 2.76
C THR A 193 -1.18 4.15 1.54
N ALA A 194 -2.48 4.38 1.38
CA ALA A 194 -3.24 3.93 0.21
C ALA A 194 -2.75 4.57 -1.10
N MET A 195 -2.38 5.85 -1.04
CA MET A 195 -1.79 6.62 -2.14
C MET A 195 -0.30 6.33 -2.39
N ALA A 196 0.37 5.62 -1.48
CA ALA A 196 1.78 5.32 -1.61
C ALA A 196 2.07 4.45 -2.85
N VAL A 197 3.25 4.67 -3.42
CA VAL A 197 3.68 3.98 -4.62
C VAL A 197 3.76 2.47 -4.41
N ARG A 198 3.40 1.71 -5.45
CA ARG A 198 3.42 0.25 -5.45
C ARG A 198 4.32 -0.28 -6.55
N SER A 199 4.87 -1.46 -6.31
CA SER A 199 5.72 -2.16 -7.28
C SER A 199 5.01 -2.43 -8.59
N SER A 200 3.67 -2.54 -8.53
CA SER A 200 2.78 -2.66 -9.68
C SER A 200 2.99 -1.62 -10.78
N GLY A 201 3.27 -0.38 -10.41
CA GLY A 201 3.41 0.72 -11.35
C GLY A 201 4.81 0.99 -11.88
N TYR A 202 5.86 0.41 -11.27
CA TYR A 202 7.23 0.95 -11.44
C TYR A 202 8.35 -0.07 -11.60
N LEU A 203 8.32 -1.21 -10.89
CA LEU A 203 9.48 -2.10 -10.83
C LEU A 203 9.37 -3.33 -11.71
N LEU A 204 8.14 -3.75 -12.03
CA LEU A 204 7.89 -5.06 -12.64
C LEU A 204 6.73 -5.03 -13.67
N PRO A 205 6.60 -4.01 -14.54
CA PRO A 205 5.44 -3.87 -15.41
C PRO A 205 5.22 -5.11 -16.29
N ASP A 206 6.30 -5.79 -16.68
CA ASP A 206 6.28 -6.95 -17.57
C ASP A 206 6.07 -8.30 -16.85
N VAL A 207 6.10 -8.32 -15.51
CA VAL A 207 5.89 -9.56 -14.74
C VAL A 207 4.41 -9.72 -14.42
N PRO A 208 3.76 -10.83 -14.83
CA PRO A 208 2.37 -11.07 -14.51
C PRO A 208 2.15 -11.11 -12.99
N ARG A 209 1.12 -10.39 -12.52
CA ARG A 209 0.81 -10.26 -11.08
C ARG A 209 -0.48 -10.99 -10.67
N SER A 210 -1.32 -11.33 -11.64
CA SER A 210 -2.56 -12.09 -11.45
C SER A 210 -2.84 -12.98 -12.66
N GLY A 211 -3.64 -14.02 -12.43
CA GLY A 211 -4.07 -14.96 -13.48
C GLY A 211 -3.13 -16.15 -13.72
N PRO A 212 -3.51 -17.07 -14.63
CA PRO A 212 -2.67 -18.20 -15.03
C PRO A 212 -1.30 -17.73 -15.51
N GLY A 213 -0.22 -18.28 -14.96
CA GLY A 213 1.16 -17.87 -15.26
C GLY A 213 1.71 -16.72 -14.41
N ALA A 214 0.95 -16.13 -13.48
CA ALA A 214 1.48 -15.21 -12.46
C ALA A 214 2.20 -15.93 -11.31
N THR A 215 2.16 -17.26 -11.33
CA THR A 215 2.86 -18.14 -10.40
C THR A 215 3.72 -19.13 -11.18
N ASP A 216 4.79 -19.63 -10.54
CA ASP A 216 5.56 -20.75 -11.05
C ASP A 216 4.82 -22.10 -10.86
N ALA A 217 5.46 -23.19 -11.27
CA ALA A 217 4.88 -24.54 -11.19
C ALA A 217 4.53 -24.97 -9.75
N ASN A 218 5.13 -24.35 -8.73
CA ASN A 218 4.87 -24.64 -7.31
C ASN A 218 3.86 -23.66 -6.70
N GLY A 219 3.28 -22.77 -7.51
CA GLY A 219 2.36 -21.73 -7.06
C GLY A 219 3.05 -20.51 -6.43
N PHE A 220 4.39 -20.37 -6.56
CA PHE A 220 5.11 -19.22 -6.03
C PHE A 220 4.93 -17.99 -6.96
N PRO A 221 4.64 -16.78 -6.45
CA PRO A 221 4.33 -15.64 -7.30
C PRO A 221 5.57 -15.16 -8.06
N LEU A 222 5.48 -15.02 -9.38
CA LEU A 222 6.63 -14.65 -10.22
C LEU A 222 7.17 -13.26 -9.86
N PHE A 223 6.29 -12.30 -9.54
CA PHE A 223 6.72 -10.97 -9.09
C PHE A 223 7.50 -11.06 -7.77
N ALA A 224 7.06 -11.88 -6.83
CA ALA A 224 7.72 -12.08 -5.55
C ALA A 224 9.08 -12.74 -5.75
N ARG A 225 9.20 -13.66 -6.71
CA ARG A 225 10.49 -14.30 -7.05
C ARG A 225 11.46 -13.26 -7.58
N ARG A 226 10.99 -12.39 -8.47
CA ARG A 226 11.81 -11.32 -9.06
C ARG A 226 12.22 -10.25 -8.04
N ALA A 227 11.37 -9.97 -7.06
CA ALA A 227 11.66 -9.08 -5.94
C ALA A 227 12.46 -9.75 -4.79
N GLU A 228 12.72 -11.05 -4.91
CA GLU A 228 13.27 -11.89 -3.83
C GLU A 228 12.49 -11.70 -2.52
N LEU A 229 11.17 -11.63 -2.64
CA LEU A 229 10.22 -11.41 -1.55
C LEU A 229 9.81 -12.75 -0.96
N ALA A 230 10.05 -12.91 0.35
CA ALA A 230 9.81 -14.13 1.09
C ALA A 230 9.20 -13.82 2.46
N GLY A 231 8.59 -14.81 3.10
CA GLY A 231 8.13 -14.73 4.48
C GLY A 231 6.75 -15.31 4.69
N THR A 232 6.10 -14.92 5.79
CA THR A 232 4.80 -15.45 6.18
C THR A 232 3.73 -14.36 6.14
N VAL A 233 2.59 -14.69 5.55
CA VAL A 233 1.37 -13.87 5.60
C VAL A 233 0.29 -14.66 6.33
N VAL A 234 -0.27 -14.09 7.39
CA VAL A 234 -1.40 -14.69 8.11
C VAL A 234 -2.67 -14.05 7.63
N VAL A 235 -3.51 -14.86 6.99
CA VAL A 235 -4.83 -14.48 6.52
C VAL A 235 -5.86 -14.90 7.57
N GLU A 236 -6.69 -13.96 8.00
CA GLU A 236 -7.85 -14.24 8.84
C GLU A 236 -9.10 -14.35 7.96
N GLN A 237 -9.92 -15.36 8.21
CA GLN A 237 -11.12 -15.66 7.47
C GLN A 237 -12.29 -15.84 8.42
N ASP A 238 -13.39 -15.18 8.11
CA ASP A 238 -14.67 -15.44 8.76
C ASP A 238 -15.45 -16.43 7.91
N ILE A 239 -15.98 -17.46 8.58
CA ILE A 239 -16.67 -18.58 7.97
C ILE A 239 -18.07 -18.67 8.58
N ASP A 240 -19.09 -18.87 7.74
CA ASP A 240 -20.44 -19.11 8.24
C ASP A 240 -20.62 -20.55 8.77
N ALA A 241 -21.80 -20.85 9.32
CA ALA A 241 -22.13 -22.18 9.84
C ALA A 241 -22.07 -23.29 8.76
N ALA A 242 -22.12 -22.95 7.47
CA ALA A 242 -22.03 -23.91 6.37
C ALA A 242 -20.58 -24.17 5.91
N GLY A 243 -19.59 -23.52 6.53
CA GLY A 243 -18.18 -23.65 6.12
C GLY A 243 -17.81 -22.73 4.96
N LYS A 244 -18.67 -21.78 4.56
CA LYS A 244 -18.38 -20.84 3.48
C LYS A 244 -17.65 -19.61 4.01
N ILE A 245 -16.57 -19.22 3.34
CA ILE A 245 -15.83 -18.01 3.64
C ILE A 245 -16.71 -16.81 3.30
N VAL A 246 -17.11 -16.05 4.32
CA VAL A 246 -17.87 -14.81 4.16
C VAL A 246 -16.96 -13.59 4.07
N ARG A 247 -15.79 -13.63 4.72
CA ARG A 247 -14.79 -12.55 4.70
C ARG A 247 -13.37 -13.13 4.78
N SER A 248 -12.40 -12.46 4.16
CA SER A 248 -10.97 -12.82 4.21
C SER A 248 -10.13 -11.55 4.19
N PHE A 249 -9.09 -11.48 5.02
CA PHE A 249 -8.21 -10.31 5.10
C PHE A 249 -6.84 -10.63 5.70
N VAL A 250 -5.85 -9.78 5.48
CA VAL A 250 -4.47 -10.01 5.98
C VAL A 250 -4.35 -9.43 7.38
N GLN A 251 -4.16 -10.31 8.37
CA GLN A 251 -4.02 -9.90 9.77
C GLN A 251 -2.61 -9.40 10.07
N ARG A 252 -1.60 -10.14 9.60
CA ARG A 252 -0.19 -9.81 9.82
C ARG A 252 0.69 -10.41 8.73
N ARG A 253 1.87 -9.83 8.58
CA ARG A 253 2.91 -10.29 7.67
C ARG A 253 4.28 -10.10 8.30
N GLU A 254 5.12 -11.09 8.10
CA GLU A 254 6.53 -11.11 8.46
C GLU A 254 7.28 -11.43 7.18
N ILE A 255 7.63 -10.39 6.42
CA ILE A 255 8.18 -10.55 5.08
C ILE A 255 9.47 -9.75 4.92
N THR A 256 10.33 -10.25 4.04
CA THR A 256 11.61 -9.66 3.68
C THR A 256 11.74 -9.64 2.17
N ALA A 257 12.30 -8.56 1.62
CA ALA A 257 12.65 -8.48 0.21
C ALA A 257 14.13 -8.15 0.05
N ALA A 258 14.79 -8.70 -0.96
CA ALA A 258 16.17 -8.29 -1.25
C ALA A 258 16.23 -6.80 -1.63
N GLY A 259 17.27 -6.12 -1.16
CA GLY A 259 17.38 -4.66 -1.18
C GLY A 259 16.61 -3.95 -0.06
N VAL A 260 15.50 -4.49 0.46
CA VAL A 260 14.65 -3.82 1.45
C VAL A 260 14.92 -4.32 2.87
N ARG A 261 16.14 -4.05 3.37
CA ARG A 261 16.59 -4.51 4.69
C ARG A 261 16.17 -3.55 5.82
N GLY A 262 15.72 -4.11 6.94
CA GLY A 262 15.42 -3.41 8.19
C GLY A 262 14.16 -2.54 8.19
N ALA A 263 13.44 -2.44 7.08
CA ALA A 263 12.22 -1.65 6.96
C ALA A 263 11.08 -2.49 6.37
N PRO A 264 9.81 -2.15 6.65
CA PRO A 264 8.67 -2.78 5.99
C PRO A 264 8.78 -2.64 4.47
N ALA A 265 8.40 -3.69 3.74
CA ALA A 265 8.44 -3.75 2.29
C ALA A 265 7.18 -3.14 1.66
N LEU A 266 6.78 -1.96 2.13
CA LEU A 266 5.49 -1.32 1.84
C LEU A 266 5.13 -1.27 0.36
N ALA A 267 6.12 -1.03 -0.52
CA ALA A 267 5.87 -0.97 -1.96
C ALA A 267 5.53 -2.34 -2.60
N LEU A 268 5.85 -3.44 -1.92
CA LEU A 268 5.77 -4.83 -2.41
C LEU A 268 4.72 -5.66 -1.67
N GLU A 269 4.42 -5.29 -0.42
CA GLU A 269 3.56 -6.05 0.49
C GLU A 269 2.19 -6.35 -0.11
N ARG A 270 1.59 -5.37 -0.81
CA ARG A 270 0.20 -5.51 -1.28
C ARG A 270 0.04 -6.51 -2.42
N GLU A 271 1.01 -6.57 -3.32
CA GLU A 271 0.98 -7.60 -4.37
C GLU A 271 1.07 -9.00 -3.75
N LEU A 272 1.83 -9.15 -2.65
CA LEU A 272 1.92 -10.42 -1.92
C LEU A 272 0.63 -10.72 -1.13
N ASP A 273 0.03 -9.71 -0.51
CA ASP A 273 -1.24 -9.84 0.21
C ASP A 273 -2.35 -10.36 -0.73
N ALA A 274 -2.45 -9.81 -1.94
CA ALA A 274 -3.45 -10.25 -2.92
C ALA A 274 -3.29 -11.73 -3.31
N VAL A 275 -2.06 -12.19 -3.55
CA VAL A 275 -1.80 -13.59 -3.89
C VAL A 275 -1.98 -14.51 -2.67
N SER A 276 -1.64 -14.03 -1.47
CA SER A 276 -1.86 -14.76 -0.22
C SER A 276 -3.35 -14.95 0.06
N LEU A 277 -4.18 -13.93 -0.17
CA LEU A 277 -5.63 -14.02 -0.05
C LEU A 277 -6.21 -15.01 -1.06
N ALA A 278 -5.74 -15.01 -2.32
CA ALA A 278 -6.16 -15.97 -3.33
C ALA A 278 -5.80 -17.41 -2.94
N ARG A 279 -4.60 -17.64 -2.40
CA ARG A 279 -4.16 -18.96 -1.92
C ARG A 279 -4.92 -19.41 -0.67
N ALA A 280 -5.20 -18.50 0.25
CA ALA A 280 -6.02 -18.79 1.43
C ALA A 280 -7.46 -19.14 1.05
N ALA A 281 -8.00 -18.58 -0.05
CA ALA A 281 -9.34 -18.90 -0.54
C ALA A 281 -9.46 -20.32 -1.13
N THR A 282 -8.36 -20.92 -1.60
CA THR A 282 -8.34 -22.30 -2.10
C THR A 282 -8.01 -23.33 -1.02
N THR A 283 -7.67 -22.87 0.20
CA THR A 283 -7.40 -23.77 1.33
C THR A 283 -8.71 -24.36 1.84
N PRO A 284 -8.85 -25.71 1.91
CA PRO A 284 -10.10 -26.36 2.30
C PRO A 284 -10.71 -25.78 3.59
N THR A 285 -12.03 -25.59 3.57
CA THR A 285 -12.83 -25.13 4.72
C THR A 285 -13.74 -26.25 5.18
N ALA A 286 -13.88 -26.39 6.50
CA ALA A 286 -14.89 -27.22 7.12
C ALA A 286 -15.90 -26.32 7.84
N ALA A 287 -17.13 -26.83 8.01
CA ALA A 287 -18.11 -26.18 8.87
C ALA A 287 -17.54 -26.06 10.30
N PRO A 288 -17.56 -24.88 10.92
CA PRO A 288 -17.09 -24.70 12.28
C PRO A 288 -18.01 -25.41 13.28
N ASP A 289 -17.48 -25.74 14.46
CA ASP A 289 -18.31 -26.20 15.58
C ASP A 289 -19.32 -25.07 15.93
N PRO A 290 -20.63 -25.37 16.08
CA PRO A 290 -21.62 -24.39 16.52
C PRO A 290 -21.21 -23.58 17.75
N ALA A 291 -20.43 -24.15 18.67
CA ALA A 291 -19.91 -23.46 19.86
C ALA A 291 -18.87 -22.36 19.55
N GLN A 292 -18.27 -22.37 18.36
CA GLN A 292 -17.30 -21.37 17.90
C GLN A 292 -17.95 -20.19 17.17
N LEU A 293 -19.24 -20.28 16.83
CA LEU A 293 -19.95 -19.23 16.13
C LEU A 293 -20.21 -18.03 17.05
N ARG A 294 -19.82 -16.84 16.59
CA ARG A 294 -20.23 -15.54 17.14
C ARG A 294 -20.92 -14.75 16.05
N ASP A 295 -22.15 -14.32 16.33
CA ASP A 295 -23.02 -13.61 15.37
C ASP A 295 -23.15 -14.35 14.02
N GLY A 296 -23.20 -15.68 14.06
CA GLY A 296 -23.35 -16.53 12.88
C GLY A 296 -22.06 -16.81 12.09
N THR A 297 -20.89 -16.36 12.60
CA THR A 297 -19.59 -16.60 11.96
C THR A 297 -18.55 -17.13 12.94
N ALA A 298 -17.62 -17.96 12.48
CA ALA A 298 -16.42 -18.35 13.20
C ALA A 298 -15.17 -17.80 12.48
N THR A 299 -14.19 -17.34 13.25
CA THR A 299 -12.93 -16.82 12.72
C THR A 299 -11.87 -17.92 12.69
N ARG A 300 -11.19 -18.08 11.55
CA ARG A 300 -10.01 -18.95 11.40
C ARG A 300 -8.81 -18.17 10.87
N ARG A 301 -7.61 -18.69 11.12
CA ARG A 301 -6.36 -18.14 10.61
C ARG A 301 -5.66 -19.15 9.72
N VAL A 302 -5.21 -18.69 8.55
CA VAL A 302 -4.45 -19.48 7.57
C VAL A 302 -3.08 -18.84 7.42
N GLY A 303 -2.03 -19.57 7.82
CA GLY A 303 -0.66 -19.16 7.58
C GLY A 303 -0.24 -19.52 6.16
N ILE A 304 0.13 -18.53 5.35
CA ILE A 304 0.70 -18.72 4.03
C ILE A 304 2.20 -18.45 4.10
N GLU A 305 2.99 -19.50 3.90
CA GLU A 305 4.44 -19.40 3.83
C GLU A 305 4.88 -19.26 2.36
N TRP A 306 5.71 -18.24 2.11
CA TRP A 306 6.36 -17.95 0.85
C TRP A 306 7.87 -18.14 1.00
N VAL A 307 8.34 -19.33 0.62
CA VAL A 307 9.77 -19.68 0.61
C VAL A 307 10.32 -19.47 -0.79
N LEU A 308 11.43 -18.72 -0.92
CA LEU A 308 12.07 -18.51 -2.22
C LEU A 308 12.50 -19.86 -2.82
N PRO A 309 12.12 -20.15 -4.07
CA PRO A 309 12.58 -21.35 -4.75
C PRO A 309 14.11 -21.35 -4.92
N PRO A 310 14.77 -22.52 -4.84
CA PRO A 310 16.21 -22.62 -5.09
C PRO A 310 16.58 -22.21 -6.53
N GLY A 311 17.72 -21.54 -6.70
CA GLY A 311 18.28 -21.19 -8.03
C GLY A 311 17.94 -19.80 -8.54
N LEU A 312 18.20 -18.75 -7.74
CA LEU A 312 18.30 -17.36 -8.19
C LEU A 312 19.72 -17.05 -8.70
#